data_AF-A0A2R6F7V4-F1
#
_entry.id   AF-A0A2R6F7V4-F1
#
_cell.length_a   1.000
_cell.length_b   1.000
_cell.length_c   1.000
_cell.angle_alpha   90.00
_cell.angle_beta   90.00
_cell.angle_gamma   90.00
#
_symmetry.space_group_name_H-M   'P 1'
#
loop_
_entity.id
_entity.type
_entity.pdbx_description
1 polymer ?
#
loop_
_entity_poly.entity_id
_entity_poly.type
_entity_poly.pdbx_seq_one_letter_code
_entity_poly.pdbx_strand_id
1 'polypeptide(L)'
;GAPSVDELAYTNPSLAADTIRNHLTVLAEAGVVEELTVPAGERTRGYPYKFYRLTERARELFDRNDLFPAEAWRRQYERVEKTTEIRELEAMPRPEE
;
A
#
# COMPACT_ATOMS: atom_id res chain seq x y z
N GLY A 1 4.31 -1.75 -5.91
CA GLY A 1 4.58 -0.80 -4.82
C GLY A 1 4.07 -1.38 -3.52
N ALA A 2 4.59 -0.89 -2.39
CA ALA A 2 4.19 -1.32 -1.05
C ALA A 2 3.71 -0.08 -0.25
N PRO A 3 2.45 0.36 -0.42
CA PRO A 3 1.93 1.51 0.29
C PRO A 3 1.75 1.25 1.79
N SER A 4 1.84 2.31 2.57
CA SER A 4 1.45 2.38 3.98
C SER A 4 -0.06 2.58 4.13
N VAL A 5 -0.57 2.43 5.36
CA VAL A 5 -1.98 2.76 5.67
C VAL A 5 -2.28 4.23 5.41
N ASP A 6 -1.31 5.12 5.64
CA ASP A 6 -1.51 6.57 5.46
C ASP A 6 -1.67 6.93 3.97
N GLU A 7 -0.86 6.31 3.09
CA GLU A 7 -1.00 6.42 1.63
C GLU A 7 -2.34 5.84 1.13
N LEU A 8 -2.76 4.70 1.70
CA LEU A 8 -4.05 4.08 1.37
C LEU A 8 -5.23 4.94 1.87
N ALA A 9 -5.16 5.52 3.06
CA ALA A 9 -6.18 6.40 3.59
C ALA A 9 -6.32 7.67 2.73
N TYR A 10 -5.20 8.24 2.29
CA TYR A 10 -5.21 9.40 1.41
C TYR A 10 -5.93 9.15 0.08
N THR A 11 -5.71 7.97 -0.51
CA THR A 11 -6.34 7.60 -1.79
C THR A 11 -7.77 7.10 -1.65
N ASN A 12 -8.24 6.85 -0.43
CA ASN A 12 -9.58 6.35 -0.12
C ASN A 12 -10.27 7.27 0.91
N PRO A 13 -10.59 8.54 0.57
CA PRO A 13 -11.10 9.52 1.54
C PRO A 13 -12.47 9.18 2.12
N SER A 14 -13.20 8.21 1.53
CA SER A 14 -14.46 7.69 2.06
C SER A 14 -14.29 6.63 3.16
N LEU A 15 -13.07 6.13 3.39
CA LEU A 15 -12.78 5.10 4.37
C LEU A 15 -11.92 5.67 5.51
N ALA A 16 -12.27 5.29 6.75
CA ALA A 16 -11.42 5.57 7.89
C ALA A 16 -10.17 4.68 7.87
N ALA A 17 -9.05 5.18 8.43
CA ALA A 17 -7.80 4.42 8.50
C ALA A 17 -7.97 3.06 9.22
N ASP A 18 -8.80 3.01 10.26
CA ASP A 18 -9.10 1.76 10.98
C ASP A 18 -9.86 0.76 10.11
N THR A 19 -10.76 1.23 9.25
CA THR A 19 -11.44 0.37 8.27
C THR A 19 -10.45 -0.20 7.26
N ILE A 20 -9.50 0.62 6.79
CA ILE A 20 -8.43 0.16 5.90
C ILE A 20 -7.56 -0.90 6.59
N ARG A 21 -7.18 -0.68 7.85
CA ARG A 21 -6.43 -1.67 8.64
C ARG A 21 -7.19 -3.00 8.74
N ASN A 22 -8.49 -2.95 9.01
CA ASN A 22 -9.31 -4.17 9.07
C ASN A 22 -9.36 -4.91 7.73
N HIS A 23 -9.49 -4.19 6.60
CA HIS A 23 -9.43 -4.82 5.28
C HIS A 23 -8.05 -5.45 5.00
N LEU A 24 -6.96 -4.78 5.37
CA LEU A 24 -5.61 -5.30 5.19
C LEU A 24 -5.38 -6.56 6.03
N THR A 25 -5.89 -6.62 7.27
CA THR A 25 -5.85 -7.83 8.09
C THR A 25 -6.53 -9.01 7.39
N VAL A 26 -7.76 -8.80 6.90
CA VAL A 26 -8.51 -9.85 6.18
C VAL A 26 -7.77 -10.31 4.91
N LEU A 27 -7.21 -9.36 4.14
CA LEU A 27 -6.44 -9.67 2.95
C LEU A 27 -5.14 -10.42 3.28
N ALA A 28 -4.49 -10.10 4.38
CA ALA A 28 -3.27 -10.77 4.83
C ALA A 28 -3.57 -12.21 5.30
N GLU A 29 -4.63 -12.39 6.07
CA GLU A 29 -5.11 -13.72 6.50
C GLU A 29 -5.48 -14.61 5.31
N ALA A 30 -6.03 -14.01 4.24
CA ALA A 30 -6.33 -14.70 2.99
C ALA A 30 -5.10 -14.93 2.08
N GLY A 31 -3.91 -14.47 2.47
CA GLY A 31 -2.67 -14.58 1.68
C GLY A 31 -2.65 -13.71 0.42
N VAL A 32 -3.50 -12.68 0.37
CA VAL A 32 -3.58 -11.74 -0.77
C VAL A 32 -2.49 -10.66 -0.68
N VAL A 33 -2.27 -10.15 0.53
CA VAL A 33 -1.21 -9.17 0.82
C VAL A 33 -0.25 -9.73 1.86
N GLU A 34 0.98 -9.25 1.85
CA GLU A 34 1.95 -9.45 2.91
C GLU A 34 2.35 -8.11 3.54
N GLU A 35 2.66 -8.14 4.85
CA GLU A 35 3.10 -6.98 5.61
C GLU A 35 4.63 -6.91 5.61
N LEU A 36 5.17 -5.77 5.19
CA LEU A 36 6.59 -5.44 5.26
C LEU A 36 6.79 -4.46 6.41
N THR A 37 7.67 -4.80 7.36
CA THR A 37 7.90 -4.00 8.58
C THR A 37 9.31 -3.43 8.62
N VAL A 38 9.41 -2.13 8.89
CA VAL A 38 10.71 -1.48 9.16
C VAL A 38 11.25 -1.95 10.52
N PRO A 39 12.49 -2.48 10.58
CA PRO A 39 13.11 -2.93 11.82
C PRO A 39 13.13 -1.82 12.88
N ALA A 40 12.96 -2.16 14.16
CA ALA A 40 12.81 -1.17 15.23
C ALA A 40 13.96 -0.14 15.31
N GLY A 41 15.19 -0.54 14.97
CA GLY A 41 16.36 0.34 14.96
C GLY A 41 16.44 1.31 13.77
N GLU A 42 15.62 1.10 12.74
CA GLU A 42 15.61 1.88 11.50
C GLU A 42 14.34 2.75 11.36
N ARG A 43 13.47 2.75 12.38
CA ARG A 43 12.21 3.50 12.35
C ARG A 43 12.44 4.98 12.56
N THR A 44 11.93 5.80 11.63
CA THR A 44 11.86 7.25 11.81
C THR A 44 10.56 7.61 12.54
N ARG A 45 10.67 8.40 13.64
CA ARG A 45 9.50 8.85 14.40
C ARG A 45 8.58 9.68 13.50
N GLY A 46 7.28 9.40 13.56
CA GLY A 46 6.27 10.12 12.77
C GLY A 46 6.07 9.55 11.36
N TYR A 47 6.84 8.54 10.98
CA TYR A 47 6.69 7.86 9.69
C TYR A 47 6.11 6.45 9.85
N PRO A 48 5.44 5.93 8.81
CA PRO A 48 4.93 4.57 8.80
C PRO A 48 6.08 3.56 8.89
N TYR A 49 5.85 2.50 9.66
CA TYR A 49 6.78 1.38 9.81
C TYR A 49 6.20 0.05 9.28
N LYS A 50 4.96 0.09 8.74
CA LYS A 50 4.27 -1.05 8.12
C LYS A 50 3.81 -0.66 6.73
N PHE A 51 4.12 -1.52 5.79
CA PHE A 51 3.75 -1.41 4.38
C PHE A 51 3.14 -2.72 3.92
N TYR A 52 2.34 -2.67 2.86
CA TYR A 52 1.62 -3.84 2.38
C TYR A 52 1.82 -3.98 0.88
N ARG A 53 2.20 -5.17 0.42
CA ARG A 53 2.25 -5.49 -1.01
C ARG A 53 1.42 -6.72 -1.31
N LEU A 54 1.02 -6.87 -2.57
CA LEU A 54 0.43 -8.13 -3.03
C LEU A 54 1.46 -9.25 -2.92
N THR A 55 1.01 -10.43 -2.49
CA THR A 55 1.83 -11.63 -2.62
C THR A 55 1.98 -11.98 -4.11
N GLU A 56 3.07 -12.65 -4.47
CA GLU A 56 3.30 -13.09 -5.85
C GLU A 56 2.15 -13.98 -6.35
N ARG A 57 1.70 -14.91 -5.49
CA ARG A 57 0.58 -15.81 -5.76
C ARG A 57 -0.71 -15.06 -6.11
N ALA A 58 -1.03 -14.01 -5.36
CA ALA A 58 -2.22 -13.20 -5.60
C ALA A 58 -2.07 -12.38 -6.87
N ARG A 59 -0.88 -11.81 -7.11
CA ARG A 59 -0.60 -11.04 -8.33
C ARG A 59 -0.82 -11.87 -9.59
N GLU A 60 -0.27 -13.08 -9.64
CA GLU A 60 -0.46 -14.01 -10.77
C GLU A 60 -1.94 -14.37 -10.98
N LEU A 61 -2.69 -14.57 -9.90
CA LEU A 61 -4.12 -14.87 -9.97
C LEU A 61 -4.89 -13.68 -10.56
N PHE A 62 -4.59 -12.46 -10.13
CA PHE A 62 -5.28 -11.27 -10.61
C PHE A 62 -4.96 -10.96 -12.06
N ASP A 63 -3.70 -11.12 -12.47
CA ASP A 63 -3.26 -10.91 -13.86
C ASP A 63 -3.93 -11.93 -14.81
N ARG A 64 -4.08 -13.19 -14.40
CA ARG A 64 -4.80 -14.21 -15.18
C ARG A 64 -6.25 -13.85 -15.45
N ASN A 65 -6.89 -13.15 -14.51
CA ASN A 65 -8.30 -12.78 -14.59
C ASN A 65 -8.52 -11.34 -15.08
N ASP A 66 -7.44 -10.65 -15.51
CA ASP A 66 -7.44 -9.25 -15.98
C ASP A 66 -8.16 -8.28 -15.02
N LEU A 67 -8.02 -8.51 -13.71
CA LEU A 67 -8.71 -7.70 -12.70
C LEU A 67 -8.13 -6.30 -12.55
N PHE A 68 -6.85 -6.14 -12.86
CA PHE A 68 -6.11 -4.88 -12.67
C PHE A 68 -5.39 -4.47 -13.96
N PRO A 69 -6.04 -3.70 -14.84
CA PRO A 69 -5.37 -3.11 -16.00
C PRO A 69 -4.34 -2.07 -15.54
N ALA A 70 -3.09 -2.52 -15.33
CA ALA A 70 -2.05 -1.76 -14.65
C ALA A 70 -1.82 -0.35 -15.24
N GLU A 71 -1.83 -0.24 -16.57
CA GLU A 71 -1.65 1.03 -17.28
C GLU A 71 -2.78 2.03 -17.00
N ALA A 72 -4.03 1.57 -16.93
CA ALA A 72 -5.17 2.43 -16.65
C ALA A 72 -5.12 2.95 -15.21
N TRP A 73 -4.83 2.06 -14.26
CA TRP A 73 -4.71 2.40 -12.84
C TRP A 73 -3.52 3.32 -12.56
N ARG A 74 -2.36 3.08 -13.18
CA ARG A 74 -1.18 3.96 -13.05
C ARG A 74 -1.50 5.39 -13.50
N ARG A 75 -2.11 5.55 -14.69
CA ARG A 75 -2.52 6.87 -15.19
C ARG A 75 -3.52 7.55 -14.25
N GLN A 76 -4.43 6.81 -13.62
CA GLN A 76 -5.38 7.38 -12.67
C GLN A 76 -4.69 7.83 -11.39
N TYR A 77 -3.77 7.02 -10.85
CA TYR A 77 -3.02 7.34 -9.66
C TYR A 77 -2.09 8.55 -9.85
N GLU A 78 -1.45 8.69 -11.02
CA GLU A 78 -0.62 9.84 -11.37
C GLU A 78 -1.39 11.18 -11.38
N ARG A 79 -2.72 11.15 -11.58
CA ARG A 79 -3.59 12.33 -11.54
C ARG A 79 -4.04 12.70 -10.14
N VAL A 80 -3.80 11.86 -9.13
CA VAL A 80 -4.13 12.20 -7.75
C VAL A 80 -3.26 13.38 -7.34
N GLU A 81 -3.89 14.48 -6.94
CA GLU A 81 -3.16 15.59 -6.33
C GLU A 81 -2.60 15.10 -4.99
N LYS A 82 -1.29 15.27 -4.78
CA LYS A 82 -0.60 14.80 -3.57
C LYS A 82 -0.19 15.99 -2.74
N THR A 83 -0.43 15.93 -1.43
CA THR A 83 0.17 16.89 -0.50
C THR A 83 1.69 16.68 -0.41
N THR A 84 2.41 17.64 0.17
CA THR A 84 3.85 17.48 0.43
C THR A 84 4.13 16.24 1.27
N GLU A 85 3.36 16.05 2.34
CA GLU A 85 3.46 14.89 3.23
C GLU A 85 3.31 13.56 2.49
N ILE A 86 2.30 13.43 1.61
CA ILE A 86 2.11 12.19 0.85
C ILE A 86 3.26 11.92 -0.13
N ARG A 87 3.81 12.96 -0.75
CA ARG A 87 4.99 12.80 -1.62
C ARG A 87 6.22 12.35 -0.82
N GLU A 88 6.39 12.86 0.40
CA GLU A 88 7.47 12.43 1.29
C GLU A 88 7.30 10.98 1.71
N LEU A 89 6.08 10.56 2.08
CA LEU A 89 5.77 9.15 2.39
C LEU A 89 6.03 8.24 1.18
N GLU A 90 5.64 8.68 -0.01
CA GLU A 90 5.84 7.90 -1.23
C GLU A 90 7.31 7.68 -1.58
N ALA A 91 8.15 8.67 -1.31
CA ALA A 91 9.59 8.66 -1.57
C ALA A 91 10.41 7.92 -0.51
N MET A 92 9.78 7.48 0.59
CA MET A 92 10.47 6.70 1.61
C MET A 92 10.99 5.37 1.06
N PRO A 93 12.18 4.92 1.49
CA PRO A 93 12.64 3.55 1.24
C PRO A 93 11.64 2.53 1.76
N ARG A 94 11.35 1.50 0.96
CA ARG A 94 10.45 0.41 1.38
C ARG A 94 11.28 -0.72 2.00
N PRO A 95 10.85 -1.32 3.11
CA PRO A 95 11.52 -2.48 3.68
C PRO A 95 11.36 -3.69 2.74
N GLU A 96 12.45 -4.43 2.52
CA GLU A 96 12.55 -5.57 1.60
C GLU A 96 12.20 -5.25 0.13
N GLU A 97 12.75 -4.14 -0.37
CA GLU A 97 13.12 -3.98 -1.79
C GLU A 97 14.59 -4.36 -2.01
#